data_AF-A0A093ZZP4-F1
#
_entry.id   AF-A0A093ZZP4-F1
#
_cell.length_a   1.000
_cell.length_b   1.000
_cell.length_c   1.000
_cell.angle_alpha   90.00
_cell.angle_beta   90.00
_cell.angle_gamma   90.00
#
_symmetry.space_group_name_H-M   'P 1'
#
loop_
_entity.id
_entity.type
_entity.pdbx_description
1 polymer ?
#
loop_
_entity_poly.entity_id
_entity_poly.type
_entity_poly.pdbx_seq_one_letter_code
_entity_poly.pdbx_strand_id
1 'polypeptide(L)'
;MPRPRTHDSENCWMGVTDPKKRKQIQDRLAQRARRQRLATRHRSTSSNNSSARSATCAQDSTNSAAAAHQVPPAGALPQALSIPRHVISQTPAPVLDSAPNLHLDVPPTVYAALFTNGLILSIPCACASPAPTRSPPCPEAPPDLQPTALQLSTPHARWIDRFPFPLMRDNFILMTVGGGVGAAEMEVLDQEAFLGDLFCMESFVLKEGGKAWEGADWTLGKEFQERWGWLFY
;
A
#
# COMPACT_ATOMS: atom_id res chain seq x y z
N MET A 1 32.41 13.75 29.14
CA MET A 1 31.50 14.78 28.61
C MET A 1 30.95 14.32 27.26
N PRO A 2 29.66 13.94 27.15
CA PRO A 2 29.08 13.58 25.86
C PRO A 2 28.98 14.84 24.98
N ARG A 3 29.40 14.74 23.72
CA ARG A 3 29.35 15.85 22.76
C ARG A 3 27.88 16.29 22.53
N PRO A 4 27.60 17.60 22.38
CA PRO A 4 26.26 18.09 22.08
C PRO A 4 25.76 17.46 20.78
N ARG A 5 24.55 16.88 20.81
CA ARG A 5 23.85 16.44 19.59
C ARG A 5 23.48 17.69 18.82
N THR A 6 24.19 17.97 17.74
CA THR A 6 23.86 19.07 16.82
C THR A 6 22.54 18.75 16.12
N HIS A 7 21.47 19.27 16.70
CA HIS A 7 20.28 19.86 16.09
C HIS A 7 19.71 19.16 14.84
N ASP A 8 18.58 18.46 15.01
CA ASP A 8 17.77 17.83 13.95
C ASP A 8 17.20 18.80 12.89
N SER A 9 17.43 20.12 13.01
CA SER A 9 16.89 21.10 12.06
C SER A 9 17.53 21.05 10.67
N GLU A 10 18.76 20.61 10.53
CA GLU A 10 19.44 20.57 9.21
C GLU A 10 18.92 19.45 8.30
N ASN A 11 18.19 18.48 8.87
CA ASN A 11 17.55 17.39 8.13
C ASN A 11 16.04 17.62 7.95
N CYS A 12 15.49 18.69 8.51
CA CYS A 12 14.07 19.03 8.36
C CYS A 12 13.86 19.75 7.02
N TRP A 13 13.40 19.01 6.01
CA TRP A 13 13.06 19.55 4.70
C TRP A 13 11.67 20.22 4.68
N MET A 14 10.86 19.98 5.72
CA MET A 14 9.52 20.53 5.93
C MET A 14 9.64 22.03 6.31
N GLY A 15 9.68 22.91 5.31
CA GLY A 15 9.81 24.36 5.49
C GLY A 15 10.85 25.04 4.59
N VAL A 16 11.59 24.28 3.78
CA VAL A 16 12.58 24.86 2.84
C VAL A 16 11.89 25.28 1.54
N THR A 17 11.74 26.59 1.31
CA THR A 17 11.05 27.18 0.14
C THR A 17 11.87 27.10 -1.15
N ASP A 18 13.20 27.11 -1.04
CA ASP A 18 14.13 27.02 -2.19
C ASP A 18 14.21 25.57 -2.73
N PRO A 19 13.81 25.32 -3.99
CA PRO A 19 13.84 23.99 -4.60
C PRO A 19 15.23 23.34 -4.63
N LYS A 20 16.29 24.13 -4.86
CA LYS A 20 17.66 23.60 -4.93
C LYS A 20 18.15 23.13 -3.57
N LYS A 21 17.87 23.90 -2.52
CA LYS A 21 18.22 23.52 -1.13
C LYS A 21 17.43 22.30 -0.66
N ARG A 22 16.15 22.20 -1.02
CA ARG A 22 15.31 21.03 -0.71
C ARG A 22 15.89 19.77 -1.36
N LYS A 23 16.24 19.82 -2.65
CA LYS A 23 16.86 18.70 -3.36
C LYS A 23 18.19 18.28 -2.74
N GLN A 24 19.04 19.23 -2.33
CA GLN A 24 20.31 18.92 -1.65
C GLN A 24 20.10 18.20 -0.31
N ILE A 25 19.06 18.54 0.46
CA ILE A 25 18.74 17.85 1.72
C ILE A 25 18.26 16.42 1.43
N GLN A 26 17.37 16.25 0.44
CA GLN A 26 16.86 14.95 0.02
C GLN A 26 17.98 14.02 -0.48
N ASP A 27 18.87 14.52 -1.36
CA ASP A 27 19.98 13.73 -1.90
C ASP A 27 20.93 13.28 -0.79
N ARG A 28 21.20 14.16 0.20
CA ARG A 28 22.02 13.84 1.37
C ARG A 28 21.42 12.72 2.22
N LEU A 29 20.10 12.77 2.46
CA LEU A 29 19.37 11.74 3.22
C LEU A 29 19.34 10.41 2.47
N ALA A 30 19.07 10.43 1.17
CA ALA A 30 19.10 9.25 0.31
C ALA A 30 20.51 8.61 0.31
N GLN A 31 21.56 9.42 0.25
CA GLN A 31 22.94 8.95 0.31
C GLN A 31 23.27 8.33 1.67
N ARG A 32 22.78 8.91 2.78
CA ARG A 32 22.92 8.34 4.13
C ARG A 32 22.22 6.98 4.24
N ALA A 33 20.98 6.87 3.77
CA ALA A 33 20.22 5.62 3.76
C ALA A 33 20.94 4.54 2.91
N ARG A 34 21.47 4.92 1.74
CA ARG A 34 22.26 4.01 0.89
C ARG A 34 23.51 3.51 1.60
N ARG A 35 24.26 4.40 2.27
CA ARG A 35 25.47 4.02 3.04
C ARG A 35 25.12 3.09 4.20
N GLN A 36 24.01 3.33 4.90
CA GLN A 36 23.53 2.44 5.97
C GLN A 36 23.19 1.04 5.43
N ARG A 37 22.48 0.94 4.30
CA ARG A 37 22.16 -0.35 3.65
C ARG A 37 23.40 -1.11 3.18
N LEU A 38 24.41 -0.40 2.67
CA LEU A 38 25.69 -1.02 2.29
C LEU A 38 26.49 -1.48 3.52
N ALA A 39 26.48 -0.72 4.60
CA ALA A 39 27.14 -1.08 5.85
C ALA A 39 26.48 -2.28 6.53
N THR A 40 25.14 -2.36 6.54
CA THR A 40 24.43 -3.54 7.07
C THR A 40 24.69 -4.77 6.20
N ARG A 41 24.72 -4.62 4.88
CA ARG A 41 25.04 -5.72 3.95
C ARG A 41 26.48 -6.22 4.14
N HIS A 42 27.44 -5.33 4.30
CA HIS A 42 28.84 -5.71 4.58
C HIS A 42 28.99 -6.36 5.95
N ARG A 43 28.23 -5.92 6.97
CA ARG A 43 28.21 -6.54 8.30
C ARG A 43 27.63 -7.95 8.28
N SER A 44 26.59 -8.22 7.48
CA SER A 44 26.08 -9.59 7.28
C SER A 44 27.06 -10.49 6.54
N THR A 45 27.85 -9.96 5.58
CA THR A 45 28.84 -10.75 4.84
C THR A 45 30.09 -11.06 5.68
N SER A 46 30.54 -10.14 6.54
CA SER A 46 31.66 -10.42 7.47
C SER A 46 31.30 -11.40 8.60
N SER A 47 30.02 -11.53 8.95
CA SER A 47 29.55 -12.51 9.96
C SER A 47 29.57 -13.96 9.46
N ASN A 48 29.52 -14.19 8.15
CA ASN A 48 29.52 -15.54 7.57
C ASN A 48 30.92 -16.08 7.25
N ASN A 49 31.95 -15.24 7.26
CA ASN A 49 33.31 -15.65 6.86
C ASN A 49 34.23 -16.04 8.04
N SER A 50 33.75 -16.01 9.29
CA SER A 50 34.52 -16.43 10.46
C SER A 50 34.36 -17.90 10.85
N SER A 51 33.48 -18.66 10.19
CA SER A 51 33.25 -20.10 10.47
C SER A 51 33.82 -21.06 9.41
N ALA A 52 34.54 -20.57 8.41
CA ALA A 52 35.08 -21.37 7.31
C ALA A 52 36.61 -21.41 7.30
N ARG A 53 37.25 -21.74 8.43
CA ARG A 53 38.64 -22.21 8.42
C ARG A 53 38.76 -23.45 9.30
N SER A 54 39.27 -24.50 8.66
CA SER A 54 39.84 -25.73 9.22
C SER A 54 38.90 -26.92 9.42
N ALA A 55 38.83 -27.78 8.40
CA ALA A 55 38.74 -29.23 8.58
C ALA A 55 39.23 -29.96 7.32
N THR A 56 40.51 -30.31 7.30
CA THR A 56 41.06 -31.38 6.46
C THR A 56 41.00 -32.71 7.22
N CYS A 57 40.44 -33.71 6.54
CA CYS A 57 40.54 -35.17 6.63
C CYS A 57 41.03 -35.91 7.91
N ALA A 58 40.21 -36.91 8.25
CA ALA A 58 40.53 -38.32 8.50
C ALA A 58 41.05 -38.79 9.88
N GLN A 59 40.24 -39.71 10.45
CA GLN A 59 40.61 -40.96 11.15
C GLN A 59 41.29 -40.83 12.53
N ASP A 60 41.14 -41.75 13.50
CA ASP A 60 40.22 -42.84 13.83
C ASP A 60 40.61 -43.23 15.29
N SER A 61 39.68 -43.85 16.01
CA SER A 61 39.92 -44.88 17.04
C SER A 61 40.41 -44.55 18.49
N THR A 62 39.54 -45.00 19.41
CA THR A 62 39.78 -45.84 20.62
C THR A 62 39.93 -45.23 22.03
N ASN A 63 38.83 -45.33 22.79
CA ASN A 63 38.61 -45.84 24.16
C ASN A 63 39.65 -45.65 25.28
N SER A 64 39.22 -45.07 26.42
CA SER A 64 39.05 -45.81 27.71
C SER A 64 38.51 -44.93 28.85
N ALA A 65 37.93 -45.61 29.84
CA ALA A 65 36.93 -45.17 30.82
C ALA A 65 37.47 -44.50 32.10
N ALA A 66 36.62 -43.70 32.78
CA ALA A 66 36.30 -43.79 34.22
C ALA A 66 35.22 -42.75 34.65
N ALA A 67 34.42 -43.13 35.66
CA ALA A 67 33.22 -42.50 36.25
C ALA A 67 33.42 -41.05 36.80
N ALA A 68 32.42 -40.21 37.10
CA ALA A 68 31.08 -40.44 37.67
C ALA A 68 30.14 -39.22 37.57
N HIS A 69 28.82 -39.48 37.53
CA HIS A 69 27.66 -38.70 38.03
C HIS A 69 27.48 -37.24 37.51
N GLN A 70 26.44 -36.92 36.72
CA GLN A 70 25.03 -36.82 37.11
C GLN A 70 24.03 -37.19 35.98
N VAL A 71 22.76 -37.29 36.39
CA VAL A 71 21.59 -38.05 35.90
C VAL A 71 20.82 -37.39 34.71
N PRO A 72 19.99 -38.17 33.97
CA PRO A 72 19.48 -37.95 32.59
C PRO A 72 18.00 -37.42 32.65
N PRO A 73 17.06 -37.57 31.68
CA PRO A 73 17.08 -38.32 30.41
C PRO A 73 16.32 -37.71 29.20
N ALA A 74 16.34 -38.51 28.13
CA ALA A 74 15.25 -38.76 27.17
C ALA A 74 14.78 -37.58 26.31
N GLY A 75 14.68 -37.69 25.00
CA GLY A 75 14.76 -38.85 24.14
C GLY A 75 14.41 -38.31 22.75
N ALA A 76 15.13 -38.79 21.75
CA ALA A 76 14.93 -38.40 20.36
C ALA A 76 13.52 -38.76 19.90
N LEU A 77 12.84 -37.80 19.27
CA LEU A 77 11.95 -38.05 18.14
C LEU A 77 12.21 -36.99 17.05
N PRO A 78 12.19 -37.38 15.76
CA PRO A 78 12.52 -36.49 14.66
C PRO A 78 11.32 -35.60 14.37
N GLN A 79 11.47 -34.28 14.51
CA GLN A 79 10.48 -33.35 13.95
C GLN A 79 11.11 -32.62 12.76
N ALA A 80 10.68 -33.06 11.59
CA ALA A 80 10.80 -32.31 10.36
C ALA A 80 10.31 -30.88 10.60
N LEU A 81 11.22 -29.90 10.46
CA LEU A 81 10.85 -28.49 10.40
C LEU A 81 10.16 -28.25 9.06
N SER A 82 8.88 -28.58 9.04
CA SER A 82 7.92 -28.11 8.05
C SER A 82 7.91 -26.60 8.16
N ILE A 83 8.39 -25.91 7.13
CA ILE A 83 8.24 -24.46 7.01
C ILE A 83 6.74 -24.19 7.12
N PRO A 84 6.26 -23.43 8.12
CA PRO A 84 4.86 -23.04 8.13
C PRO A 84 4.65 -22.19 6.89
N ARG A 85 3.89 -22.69 5.92
CA ARG A 85 3.12 -21.80 5.05
C ARG A 85 2.32 -20.94 6.01
N HIS A 86 2.76 -19.72 6.23
CA HIS A 86 1.92 -18.71 6.85
C HIS A 86 0.74 -18.56 5.90
N VAL A 87 -0.33 -19.28 6.20
CA VAL A 87 -1.66 -18.88 5.78
C VAL A 87 -1.79 -17.52 6.43
N ILE A 88 -1.69 -16.47 5.60
CA ILE A 88 -2.14 -15.15 6.00
C ILE A 88 -3.62 -15.36 6.24
N SER A 89 -4.00 -15.59 7.50
CA SER A 89 -5.37 -15.41 7.93
C SER A 89 -5.75 -14.03 7.45
N GLN A 90 -6.64 -13.96 6.47
CA GLN A 90 -7.32 -12.74 6.11
C GLN A 90 -8.11 -12.36 7.36
N THR A 91 -7.47 -11.60 8.26
CA THR A 91 -8.21 -10.87 9.28
C THR A 91 -9.20 -10.01 8.51
N PRO A 92 -10.50 -10.11 8.78
CA PRO A 92 -11.48 -9.20 8.20
C PRO A 92 -10.95 -7.78 8.40
N ALA A 93 -10.94 -6.98 7.34
CA ALA A 93 -10.60 -5.57 7.47
C ALA A 93 -11.43 -5.01 8.64
N PRO A 94 -10.81 -4.27 9.59
CA PRO A 94 -11.57 -3.68 10.68
C PRO A 94 -12.68 -2.86 10.05
N VAL A 95 -13.93 -3.20 10.39
CA VAL A 95 -15.10 -2.42 10.00
C VAL A 95 -14.81 -1.01 10.48
N LEU A 96 -14.64 -0.10 9.53
CA LEU A 96 -14.32 1.26 9.88
C LEU A 96 -15.58 1.84 10.54
N ASP A 97 -15.41 2.41 11.73
CA ASP A 97 -16.54 2.91 12.50
C ASP A 97 -17.35 3.89 11.65
N SER A 98 -18.67 3.73 11.65
CA SER A 98 -19.55 4.55 10.82
C SER A 98 -19.34 6.01 11.21
N ALA A 99 -19.01 6.84 10.21
CA ALA A 99 -18.58 8.21 10.42
C ALA A 99 -19.47 8.92 11.45
N PRO A 100 -18.94 9.34 12.62
CA PRO A 100 -19.69 10.24 13.47
C PRO A 100 -20.01 11.47 12.62
N ASN A 101 -21.24 11.99 12.74
CA ASN A 101 -21.75 13.16 12.02
C ASN A 101 -20.83 14.38 12.19
N LEU A 102 -19.70 14.39 11.50
CA LEU A 102 -18.73 15.45 11.51
C LEU A 102 -19.29 16.48 10.52
N HIS A 103 -20.17 17.34 11.05
CA HIS A 103 -20.59 18.55 10.35
C HIS A 103 -19.33 19.42 10.22
N LEU A 104 -18.50 19.15 9.21
CA LEU A 104 -17.48 20.08 8.81
C LEU A 104 -18.20 21.25 8.17
N ASP A 105 -18.10 22.43 8.77
CA ASP A 105 -18.50 23.72 8.17
C ASP A 105 -17.64 24.09 6.94
N VAL A 106 -16.95 23.10 6.35
CA VAL A 106 -16.12 23.22 5.16
C VAL A 106 -16.90 22.57 4.00
N PRO A 107 -17.10 23.27 2.87
CA PRO A 107 -17.70 22.67 1.68
C PRO A 107 -17.00 21.35 1.34
N PRO A 108 -17.73 20.25 1.10
CA PRO A 108 -17.12 18.94 0.91
C PRO A 108 -16.26 18.96 -0.35
N THR A 109 -14.95 18.86 -0.17
CA THR A 109 -14.00 18.67 -1.29
C THR A 109 -14.16 17.27 -1.88
N VAL A 110 -13.71 17.07 -3.12
CA VAL A 110 -13.63 15.74 -3.73
C VAL A 110 -12.89 14.73 -2.83
N TYR A 111 -11.81 15.13 -2.16
CA TYR A 111 -11.05 14.24 -1.28
C TYR A 111 -11.81 13.87 -0.03
N ALA A 112 -12.54 14.82 0.57
CA ALA A 112 -13.41 14.54 1.71
C ALA A 112 -14.52 13.56 1.30
N ALA A 113 -15.09 13.73 0.10
CA ALA A 113 -16.11 12.84 -0.42
C ALA A 113 -15.56 11.42 -0.69
N LEU A 114 -14.41 11.30 -1.36
CA LEU A 114 -13.73 10.01 -1.59
C LEU A 114 -13.27 9.34 -0.29
N PHE A 115 -12.94 10.12 0.73
CA PHE A 115 -12.65 9.62 2.07
C PHE A 115 -13.91 9.01 2.69
N THR A 116 -15.01 9.77 2.74
CA THR A 116 -16.32 9.33 3.25
C THR A 116 -16.81 8.06 2.57
N ASN A 117 -16.74 7.99 1.24
CA ASN A 117 -17.13 6.80 0.47
C ASN A 117 -16.25 5.58 0.82
N GLY A 118 -14.97 5.81 1.10
CA GLY A 118 -14.10 4.77 1.61
C GLY A 118 -14.50 4.25 2.98
N LEU A 119 -15.01 5.11 3.88
CA LEU A 119 -15.52 4.66 5.18
C LEU A 119 -16.73 3.75 4.99
N ILE A 120 -17.67 4.15 4.13
CA ILE A 120 -18.88 3.37 3.78
C ILE A 120 -18.49 1.98 3.26
N LEU A 121 -17.49 1.93 2.38
CA LEU A 121 -17.03 0.69 1.75
C LEU A 121 -15.98 -0.08 2.57
N SER A 122 -15.64 0.40 3.77
CA SER A 122 -14.56 -0.15 4.60
C SER A 122 -13.21 -0.26 3.86
N ILE A 123 -12.90 0.73 3.01
CA ILE A 123 -11.65 0.85 2.26
C ILE A 123 -10.73 1.83 3.02
N PRO A 124 -9.70 1.35 3.74
CA PRO A 124 -8.77 2.22 4.46
C PRO A 124 -7.91 3.04 3.49
N CYS A 125 -7.75 4.34 3.74
CA CYS A 125 -6.86 5.20 2.92
C CYS A 125 -5.38 4.88 3.15
N ALA A 126 -5.00 4.60 4.40
CA ALA A 126 -3.61 4.33 4.78
C ALA A 126 -3.10 2.96 4.33
N CYS A 127 -4.01 2.03 4.04
CA CYS A 127 -3.69 0.67 3.65
C CYS A 127 -4.12 0.41 2.20
N ALA A 128 -3.80 1.34 1.29
CA ALA A 128 -3.90 1.06 -0.13
C ALA A 128 -3.15 -0.25 -0.42
N SER A 129 -3.90 -1.33 -0.65
CA SER A 129 -3.33 -2.63 -0.92
C SER A 129 -2.47 -2.49 -2.18
N PRO A 130 -1.16 -2.82 -2.13
CA PRO A 130 -0.33 -2.72 -3.32
C PRO A 130 -0.73 -3.74 -4.40
N ALA A 131 -1.52 -4.76 -4.05
CA ALA A 131 -2.03 -5.74 -4.99
C ALA A 131 -3.50 -5.45 -5.36
N PRO A 132 -3.86 -5.52 -6.66
CA PRO A 132 -5.24 -5.49 -7.12
C PRO A 132 -6.06 -6.60 -6.45
N THR A 133 -7.29 -6.26 -6.06
CA THR A 133 -8.23 -7.19 -5.41
C THR A 133 -9.65 -6.95 -5.92
N ARG A 134 -10.51 -7.97 -5.80
CA ARG A 134 -11.94 -7.85 -6.15
C ARG A 134 -12.69 -7.14 -5.03
N SER A 135 -13.77 -6.45 -5.36
CA SER A 135 -14.65 -5.89 -4.34
C SER A 135 -15.38 -7.01 -3.59
N PRO A 136 -15.52 -6.92 -2.25
CA PRO A 136 -16.48 -7.74 -1.55
C PRO A 136 -17.91 -7.24 -1.84
N PRO A 137 -18.95 -8.09 -1.74
CA PRO A 137 -20.33 -7.62 -1.73
C PRO A 137 -20.56 -6.61 -0.60
N CYS A 138 -21.33 -5.56 -0.88
CA CYS A 138 -21.68 -4.52 0.10
C CYS A 138 -23.15 -4.11 -0.08
N PRO A 139 -24.10 -4.90 0.44
CA PRO A 139 -25.54 -4.64 0.24
C PRO A 139 -26.01 -3.37 0.94
N GLU A 140 -25.33 -2.96 2.02
CA GLU A 140 -25.67 -1.76 2.78
C GLU A 140 -25.11 -0.46 2.18
N ALA A 141 -24.28 -0.56 1.13
CA ALA A 141 -23.81 0.62 0.43
C ALA A 141 -24.97 1.31 -0.32
N PRO A 142 -24.98 2.65 -0.37
CA PRO A 142 -25.88 3.41 -1.23
C PRO A 142 -25.77 2.96 -2.70
N PRO A 143 -26.84 3.10 -3.51
CA PRO A 143 -26.91 2.54 -4.86
C PRO A 143 -25.69 2.82 -5.75
N ASP A 144 -25.23 4.07 -5.80
CA ASP A 144 -24.10 4.47 -6.66
C ASP A 144 -22.73 3.96 -6.18
N LEU A 145 -22.63 3.57 -4.90
CA LEU A 145 -21.42 2.95 -4.34
C LEU A 145 -21.46 1.42 -4.35
N GLN A 146 -22.61 0.80 -4.63
CA GLN A 146 -22.68 -0.65 -4.67
C GLN A 146 -21.67 -1.23 -5.69
N PRO A 147 -20.94 -2.30 -5.33
CA PRO A 147 -20.02 -2.96 -6.25
C PRO A 147 -20.74 -3.47 -7.51
N THR A 148 -20.20 -3.15 -8.68
CA THR A 148 -20.69 -3.68 -9.97
C THR A 148 -20.31 -5.14 -10.15
N ALA A 149 -20.95 -5.82 -11.11
CA ALA A 149 -20.59 -7.19 -11.48
C ALA A 149 -19.12 -7.30 -11.92
N LEU A 150 -18.58 -6.28 -12.59
CA LEU A 150 -17.18 -6.26 -13.01
C LEU A 150 -16.24 -6.13 -11.81
N GLN A 151 -16.54 -5.24 -10.87
CA GLN A 151 -15.77 -5.06 -9.63
C GLN A 151 -15.74 -6.31 -8.75
N LEU A 152 -16.86 -7.05 -8.70
CA LEU A 152 -16.97 -8.32 -7.97
C LEU A 152 -16.15 -9.46 -8.61
N SER A 153 -15.93 -9.42 -9.92
CA SER A 153 -15.29 -10.51 -10.69
C SER A 153 -13.84 -10.23 -11.09
N THR A 154 -13.44 -8.96 -11.19
CA THR A 154 -12.16 -8.52 -11.76
C THR A 154 -11.27 -7.87 -10.69
N PRO A 155 -10.06 -8.41 -10.41
CA PRO A 155 -9.12 -7.75 -9.51
C PRO A 155 -8.69 -6.37 -10.05
N HIS A 156 -8.83 -5.33 -9.25
CA HIS A 156 -8.49 -3.94 -9.62
C HIS A 156 -7.98 -3.15 -8.41
N ALA A 157 -7.51 -1.92 -8.64
CA ALA A 157 -7.08 -1.05 -7.55
C ALA A 157 -8.30 -0.54 -6.76
N ARG A 158 -8.43 -0.96 -5.49
CA ARG A 158 -9.61 -0.68 -4.64
C ARG A 158 -9.92 0.80 -4.43
N TRP A 159 -8.98 1.71 -4.74
CA TRP A 159 -9.25 3.15 -4.65
C TRP A 159 -10.29 3.62 -5.68
N ILE A 160 -10.44 2.91 -6.80
CA ILE A 160 -11.42 3.19 -7.87
C ILE A 160 -12.85 3.11 -7.30
N ASP A 161 -13.11 2.23 -6.35
CA ASP A 161 -14.45 2.05 -5.76
C ASP A 161 -14.99 3.27 -5.01
N ARG A 162 -14.11 4.19 -4.62
CA ARG A 162 -14.49 5.38 -3.85
C ARG A 162 -15.34 6.35 -4.65
N PHE A 163 -15.36 6.24 -5.98
CA PHE A 163 -16.14 7.09 -6.85
C PHE A 163 -17.59 6.60 -6.97
N PRO A 164 -18.61 7.46 -6.78
CA PRO A 164 -20.02 7.08 -6.86
C PRO A 164 -20.52 7.05 -8.31
N PHE A 165 -19.76 6.41 -9.21
CA PHE A 165 -20.06 6.37 -10.64
C PHE A 165 -19.85 4.95 -11.17
N PRO A 166 -20.87 4.07 -11.12
CA PRO A 166 -20.76 2.67 -11.52
C PRO A 166 -20.13 2.47 -12.91
N LEU A 167 -20.63 3.18 -13.93
CA LEU A 167 -20.11 3.07 -15.30
C LEU A 167 -18.65 3.52 -15.42
N MET A 168 -18.31 4.66 -14.79
CA MET A 168 -16.93 5.17 -14.80
C MET A 168 -15.96 4.18 -14.16
N ARG A 169 -16.33 3.58 -13.02
CA ARG A 169 -15.53 2.54 -12.35
C ARG A 169 -15.28 1.35 -13.27
N ASP A 170 -16.32 0.88 -13.95
CA ASP A 170 -16.21 -0.25 -14.87
C ASP A 170 -15.31 0.06 -16.07
N ASN A 171 -15.51 1.23 -16.70
CA ASN A 171 -14.66 1.71 -17.79
C ASN A 171 -13.20 1.83 -17.34
N PHE A 172 -12.95 2.39 -16.15
CA PHE A 172 -11.60 2.51 -15.60
C PHE A 172 -10.93 1.14 -15.42
N ILE A 173 -11.66 0.15 -14.90
CA ILE A 173 -11.16 -1.23 -14.70
C ILE A 173 -10.83 -1.89 -16.04
N LEU A 174 -11.73 -1.79 -17.03
CA LEU A 174 -11.50 -2.38 -18.36
C LEU A 174 -10.25 -1.80 -19.04
N MET A 175 -10.06 -0.48 -18.93
CA MET A 175 -8.92 0.23 -19.54
C MET A 175 -7.60 0.05 -18.78
N THR A 176 -7.63 -0.51 -17.56
CA THR A 176 -6.40 -0.78 -16.77
C THR A 176 -5.99 -2.25 -16.77
N VAL A 177 -6.94 -3.18 -16.93
CA VAL A 177 -6.67 -4.63 -16.95
C VAL A 177 -6.30 -5.13 -18.35
N GLY A 178 -6.55 -4.35 -19.41
CA GLY A 178 -6.15 -4.67 -20.79
C GLY A 178 -6.89 -5.88 -21.39
N GLY A 179 -8.09 -6.19 -20.90
CA GLY A 179 -8.74 -7.50 -21.07
C GLY A 179 -10.08 -7.51 -21.79
N GLY A 180 -10.34 -6.60 -22.72
CA GLY A 180 -11.52 -6.70 -23.59
C GLY A 180 -11.34 -7.79 -24.65
N VAL A 181 -12.28 -8.75 -24.75
CA VAL A 181 -12.32 -9.71 -25.86
C VAL A 181 -12.56 -8.94 -27.17
N GLY A 182 -11.54 -8.85 -28.01
CA GLY A 182 -11.55 -8.10 -29.27
C GLY A 182 -10.67 -6.85 -29.30
N ALA A 183 -9.85 -6.59 -28.27
CA ALA A 183 -9.01 -5.39 -28.17
C ALA A 183 -7.79 -5.45 -29.11
N ALA A 184 -7.93 -4.85 -30.30
CA ALA A 184 -6.81 -4.20 -30.95
C ALA A 184 -6.36 -3.03 -30.05
N GLU A 185 -5.08 -2.98 -29.70
CA GLU A 185 -4.34 -1.84 -29.10
C GLU A 185 -5.20 -0.79 -28.38
N MET A 186 -5.88 -1.18 -27.29
CA MET A 186 -6.45 -0.18 -26.39
C MET A 186 -5.31 0.36 -25.53
N GLU A 187 -5.03 1.66 -25.64
CA GLU A 187 -4.06 2.34 -24.78
C GLU A 187 -4.48 2.15 -23.32
N VAL A 188 -3.58 1.58 -22.51
CA VAL A 188 -3.82 1.37 -21.09
C VAL A 188 -3.97 2.73 -20.43
N LEU A 189 -5.03 2.93 -19.66
CA LEU A 189 -5.26 4.18 -18.96
C LEU A 189 -4.11 4.45 -17.97
N ASP A 190 -3.48 5.61 -18.09
CA ASP A 190 -2.45 6.08 -17.17
C ASP A 190 -3.09 6.56 -15.85
N GLN A 191 -3.02 5.69 -14.83
CA GLN A 191 -3.60 5.98 -13.52
C GLN A 191 -2.90 7.15 -12.82
N GLU A 192 -1.60 7.33 -13.03
CA GLU A 192 -0.84 8.41 -12.41
C GLU A 192 -1.19 9.76 -13.04
N ALA A 193 -1.44 9.79 -14.36
CA ALA A 193 -1.95 10.99 -15.03
C ALA A 193 -3.35 11.36 -14.52
N PHE A 194 -4.26 10.38 -14.41
CA PHE A 194 -5.60 10.61 -13.87
C PHE A 194 -5.55 11.14 -12.44
N LEU A 195 -4.77 10.50 -11.57
CA LEU A 195 -4.60 10.95 -10.19
C LEU A 195 -3.93 12.32 -10.12
N GLY A 196 -2.92 12.59 -10.96
CA GLY A 196 -2.27 13.88 -11.07
C GLY A 196 -3.27 15.00 -11.34
N ASP A 197 -4.17 14.81 -12.30
CA ASP A 197 -5.25 15.76 -12.61
C ASP A 197 -6.31 15.81 -11.50
N LEU A 198 -6.69 14.67 -10.93
CA LEU A 198 -7.60 14.63 -9.78
C LEU A 198 -7.08 15.52 -8.64
N PHE A 199 -5.76 15.50 -8.41
CA PHE A 199 -5.09 16.22 -7.33
C PHE A 199 -4.77 17.69 -7.63
N CYS A 200 -4.44 18.02 -8.88
CA CYS A 200 -3.76 19.26 -9.21
C CYS A 200 -4.59 20.24 -10.04
N MET A 201 -5.84 19.92 -10.39
CA MET A 201 -6.77 20.84 -11.05
C MET A 201 -8.20 20.71 -10.49
N GLU A 202 -9.11 21.53 -10.99
CA GLU A 202 -10.54 21.41 -10.68
C GLU A 202 -11.10 20.14 -11.34
N SER A 203 -11.15 19.06 -10.56
CA SER A 203 -11.56 17.73 -11.04
C SER A 203 -13.05 17.48 -10.88
N PHE A 204 -13.53 17.59 -9.64
CA PHE A 204 -14.94 17.44 -9.31
C PHE A 204 -15.40 18.54 -8.36
N VAL A 205 -16.63 19.00 -8.55
CA VAL A 205 -17.33 19.94 -7.68
C VAL A 205 -18.58 19.24 -7.14
N LEU A 206 -18.69 19.16 -5.82
CA LEU A 206 -19.90 18.68 -5.17
C LEU A 206 -20.89 19.84 -5.02
N LYS A 207 -22.17 19.52 -5.26
CA LYS A 207 -23.30 20.41 -5.01
C LYS A 207 -23.36 20.77 -3.51
N GLU A 208 -23.78 22.00 -3.21
CA GLU A 208 -24.02 22.44 -1.83
C GLU A 208 -25.06 21.55 -1.14
N GLY A 209 -24.70 21.00 0.04
CA GLY A 209 -25.52 20.03 0.76
C GLY A 209 -25.63 18.65 0.10
N GLY A 210 -24.89 18.40 -0.98
CA GLY A 210 -24.87 17.12 -1.69
C GLY A 210 -24.17 16.01 -0.90
N LYS A 211 -24.47 14.76 -1.25
CA LYS A 211 -23.91 13.58 -0.60
C LYS A 211 -22.71 13.03 -1.34
N ALA A 212 -21.70 12.61 -0.60
CA ALA A 212 -20.49 12.02 -1.18
C ALA A 212 -20.76 10.76 -2.02
N TRP A 213 -21.79 9.99 -1.67
CA TRP A 213 -22.12 8.71 -2.29
C TRP A 213 -23.22 8.78 -3.35
N GLU A 214 -23.64 9.98 -3.75
CA GLU A 214 -24.71 10.19 -4.73
C GLU A 214 -24.11 10.87 -5.97
N GLY A 215 -23.90 10.12 -7.05
CA GLY A 215 -23.19 10.59 -8.23
C GLY A 215 -23.84 11.81 -8.87
N ALA A 216 -25.16 11.96 -8.73
CA ALA A 216 -25.91 13.12 -9.21
C ALA A 216 -25.56 14.44 -8.49
N ASP A 217 -24.97 14.37 -7.29
CA ASP A 217 -24.51 15.55 -6.56
C ASP A 217 -23.09 15.99 -6.97
N TRP A 218 -22.46 15.28 -7.89
CA TRP A 218 -21.13 15.57 -8.38
C TRP A 218 -21.18 16.13 -9.81
N THR A 219 -20.37 17.16 -10.05
CA THR A 219 -20.17 17.72 -11.39
C THR A 219 -18.67 17.69 -11.73
N LEU A 220 -18.34 17.44 -13.00
CA LEU A 220 -16.96 17.46 -13.46
C LEU A 220 -16.51 18.90 -13.67
N GLY A 221 -15.29 19.22 -13.23
CA GLY A 221 -14.62 20.45 -13.63
C GLY A 221 -14.33 20.42 -15.13
N LYS A 222 -14.35 21.59 -15.79
CA LYS A 222 -14.32 21.68 -17.25
C LYS A 222 -13.09 21.02 -17.87
N GLU A 223 -11.89 21.38 -17.39
CA GLU A 223 -10.62 20.84 -17.92
C GLU A 223 -10.50 19.33 -17.67
N PHE A 224 -10.98 18.87 -16.51
CA PHE A 224 -10.99 17.46 -16.16
C PHE A 224 -11.97 16.67 -17.04
N GLN A 225 -13.14 17.23 -17.35
CA GLN A 225 -14.11 16.64 -18.26
C GLN A 225 -13.55 16.53 -19.68
N GLU A 226 -12.83 17.53 -20.17
CA GLU A 226 -12.21 17.49 -21.50
C GLU A 226 -11.20 16.33 -21.64
N ARG A 227 -10.49 15.98 -20.55
CA ARG A 227 -9.48 14.92 -20.54
C ARG A 227 -10.03 13.53 -20.21
N TRP A 228 -10.97 13.45 -19.27
CA TRP A 228 -11.41 12.20 -18.66
C TRP A 228 -12.92 11.95 -18.77
N GLY A 229 -13.68 12.89 -19.33
CA GLY A 229 -15.14 12.81 -19.42
C GLY A 229 -15.63 11.62 -20.26
N TRP A 230 -14.81 11.12 -21.18
CA TRP A 230 -15.10 9.91 -21.95
C TRP A 230 -15.23 8.65 -21.09
N LEU A 231 -14.69 8.63 -19.87
CA LEU A 231 -14.88 7.51 -18.93
C LEU A 231 -16.34 7.36 -18.47
N PHE A 232 -17.17 8.38 -18.63
CA PHE A 232 -18.55 8.41 -18.14
C PHE A 232 -19.58 7.98 -19.21
N TYR A 233 -19.14 7.52 -20.39
CA TYR A 233 -19.99 7.14 -21.51
C TYR A 233 -19.62 5.76 -22.07
#